data_AF-A0A7Y2H9N5-F1
#
_entry.id   AF-A0A7Y2H9N5-F1
#
_cell.length_a   1.000
_cell.length_b   1.000
_cell.length_c   1.000
_cell.angle_alpha   90.00
_cell.angle_beta   90.00
_cell.angle_gamma   90.00
#
_symmetry.space_group_name_H-M   'P 1'
#
loop_
_entity.id
_entity.type
_entity.pdbx_description
1 polymer ?
#
loop_
_entity_poly.entity_id
_entity_poly.type
_entity_poly.pdbx_seq_one_letter_code
_entity_poly.pdbx_strand_id
1 'polypeptide(L)'
;MPDDRLIKADSIVIKDEVNLEAYFSIPNNLPDISNSGILATIIVDNEKDGYAIYPQGFRVRKGTVVSSENAFQDFYELSEIRHVDGIAFPFRNILYETIRNTFFHVAIWFAMFLLLVISCFYSIRYLRLGSYIDDLKSSSLTTVAIYFGMAGIITGSIWAKFTWGTFWTSDIKLNMSAIALLIYLAYLVLRNSISDVDSKARISAVYNLFAFVCLMILVMVIPRLTDSLHPGNGGNPALGGEDLDNTLRMVFYPAIIAYTLLGIWMAQLFYRYKRLKMKIKLKE
;
A
#
# COMPACT_ATOMS: atom_id res chain seq x y z
N MET A 1 33.47 4.85 2.10
CA MET A 1 33.81 6.27 1.92
C MET A 1 33.58 6.95 3.27
N PRO A 2 34.28 8.02 3.67
CA PRO A 2 33.66 8.96 4.61
C PRO A 2 32.28 9.31 4.04
N ASP A 3 31.24 9.30 4.89
CA ASP A 3 29.85 9.01 4.50
C ASP A 3 29.22 9.92 3.43
N ASP A 4 29.90 11.00 3.01
CA ASP A 4 29.34 12.05 2.15
C ASP A 4 30.08 12.31 0.82
N ARG A 5 30.92 11.37 0.34
CA ARG A 5 31.69 11.55 -0.92
C ARG A 5 31.17 10.69 -2.07
N LEU A 6 30.92 11.34 -3.20
CA LEU A 6 30.42 10.74 -4.45
C LEU A 6 31.54 10.60 -5.48
N ILE A 7 31.41 9.56 -6.32
CA ILE A 7 32.20 9.38 -7.54
C ILE A 7 31.25 9.55 -8.72
N LYS A 8 31.56 10.47 -9.64
CA LYS A 8 30.82 10.63 -10.89
C LYS A 8 31.23 9.55 -11.90
N ALA A 9 30.29 9.15 -12.75
CA ALA A 9 30.60 8.27 -13.87
C ALA A 9 31.52 8.99 -14.85
N ASP A 10 32.54 8.29 -15.35
CA ASP A 10 33.44 8.79 -16.40
C ASP A 10 32.69 8.93 -17.73
N SER A 11 31.75 8.01 -17.98
CA SER A 11 30.85 8.08 -19.12
C SER A 11 29.53 7.38 -18.82
N ILE A 12 28.47 7.86 -19.48
CA ILE A 12 27.11 7.33 -19.38
C ILE A 12 26.57 7.14 -20.79
N VAL A 13 26.02 5.96 -21.08
CA VAL A 13 25.36 5.61 -22.34
C VAL A 13 23.92 5.24 -22.02
N ILE A 14 22.97 6.04 -22.49
CA ILE A 14 21.54 5.76 -22.34
C ILE A 14 21.14 4.73 -23.41
N LYS A 15 20.63 3.58 -22.99
CA LYS A 15 20.18 2.52 -23.91
C LYS A 15 18.73 2.67 -24.30
N ASP A 16 17.87 2.93 -23.31
CA ASP A 16 16.43 3.15 -23.48
C ASP A 16 15.84 3.90 -22.28
N GLU A 17 14.51 3.94 -22.16
CA GLU A 17 13.78 4.64 -21.10
C GLU A 17 14.04 4.08 -19.69
N VAL A 18 14.50 2.84 -19.55
CA VAL A 18 14.70 2.17 -18.26
C VAL A 18 16.11 1.58 -18.09
N ASN A 19 16.96 1.61 -19.11
CA ASN A 19 18.31 1.07 -19.10
C ASN A 19 19.36 2.12 -19.47
N LEU A 20 20.43 2.19 -18.67
CA LEU A 20 21.65 2.92 -18.98
C LEU A 20 22.88 2.08 -18.64
N GLU A 21 24.00 2.37 -19.29
CA GLU A 21 25.33 1.90 -18.91
C GLU A 21 26.14 3.08 -18.37
N ALA A 22 26.85 2.87 -17.27
CA ALA A 22 27.72 3.87 -16.68
C ALA A 22 29.07 3.24 -16.34
N TYR A 23 30.15 3.96 -16.64
CA TYR A 23 31.51 3.53 -16.42
C TYR A 23 32.13 4.38 -15.31
N PHE A 24 32.82 3.71 -14.38
CA PHE A 24 33.44 4.36 -13.23
C PHE A 24 34.87 3.84 -13.07
N SER A 25 35.81 4.77 -13.00
CA SER A 25 37.14 4.53 -12.47
C SER A 25 37.02 4.47 -10.96
N ILE A 26 37.53 3.41 -10.33
CA ILE A 26 37.45 3.23 -8.88
C ILE A 26 38.84 3.47 -8.29
N PRO A 27 38.99 4.38 -7.32
CA PRO A 27 40.29 4.74 -6.80
C PRO A 27 40.88 3.60 -5.93
N ASN A 28 42.20 3.41 -6.04
CA ASN A 28 42.92 2.31 -5.37
C ASN A 28 43.10 2.51 -3.86
N ASN A 29 42.80 3.71 -3.34
CA ASN A 29 43.03 4.11 -1.95
C ASN A 29 41.75 4.09 -1.08
N LEU A 30 40.72 3.33 -1.46
CA LEU A 30 39.51 3.23 -0.66
C LEU A 30 39.80 2.55 0.70
N PRO A 31 39.27 3.10 1.82
CA PRO A 31 39.45 2.50 3.14
C PRO A 31 38.70 1.17 3.24
N ASP A 32 39.36 0.15 3.79
CA ASP A 32 38.80 -1.15 4.17
C ASP A 32 38.26 -2.05 3.03
N ILE A 33 39.04 -2.22 1.96
CA ILE A 33 38.74 -3.16 0.87
C ILE A 33 39.19 -4.61 1.17
N SER A 34 39.47 -4.92 2.43
CA SER A 34 40.42 -6.00 2.78
C SER A 34 39.86 -7.42 2.66
N ASN A 35 38.53 -7.64 2.74
CA ASN A 35 37.91 -8.94 2.37
C ASN A 35 36.37 -8.92 2.18
N SER A 36 35.62 -8.14 2.97
CA SER A 36 34.15 -8.09 2.89
C SER A 36 33.63 -7.23 1.74
N GLY A 37 34.44 -6.28 1.25
CA GLY A 37 34.07 -5.29 0.24
C GLY A 37 33.23 -4.14 0.81
N ILE A 38 33.21 -3.01 0.11
CA ILE A 38 32.45 -1.81 0.49
C ILE A 38 31.09 -1.87 -0.20
N LEU A 39 30.01 -1.75 0.56
CA LEU A 39 28.68 -1.54 -0.02
C LEU A 39 28.59 -0.09 -0.51
N ALA A 40 28.32 0.07 -1.80
CA ALA A 40 28.21 1.37 -2.44
C ALA A 40 26.75 1.68 -2.78
N THR A 41 26.37 2.94 -2.61
CA THR A 41 25.07 3.48 -3.00
C THR A 41 25.16 4.04 -4.40
N ILE A 42 24.19 3.74 -5.26
CA ILE A 42 24.07 4.37 -6.59
C ILE A 42 23.16 5.59 -6.46
N ILE A 43 23.58 6.70 -7.05
CA ILE A 43 22.76 7.89 -7.19
C ILE A 43 22.67 8.22 -8.68
N VAL A 44 21.45 8.34 -9.19
CA VAL A 44 21.18 8.81 -10.55
C VAL A 44 20.60 10.21 -10.42
N ASP A 45 21.35 11.22 -10.82
CA ASP A 45 20.91 12.62 -10.80
C ASP A 45 20.40 13.03 -12.19
N ASN A 46 19.15 13.48 -12.26
CA ASN A 46 18.47 13.88 -13.49
C ASN A 46 18.05 15.35 -13.42
N GLU A 47 18.29 16.09 -14.51
CA GLU A 47 18.02 17.54 -14.53
C GLU A 47 16.52 17.90 -14.46
N LYS A 48 15.63 16.97 -14.88
CA LYS A 48 14.18 17.17 -14.92
C LYS A 48 13.46 16.55 -13.72
N ASP A 49 13.86 15.34 -13.34
CA ASP A 49 13.13 14.53 -12.34
C ASP A 49 13.79 14.56 -10.95
N GLY A 50 14.97 15.18 -10.83
CA GLY A 50 15.79 15.15 -9.62
C GLY A 50 16.57 13.85 -9.49
N TYR A 51 16.88 13.44 -8.27
CA TYR A 51 17.73 12.28 -8.02
C TYR A 51 16.98 11.02 -7.58
N ALA A 52 17.49 9.87 -7.98
CA ALA A 52 17.09 8.55 -7.50
C ALA A 52 18.26 7.89 -6.76
N ILE A 53 17.97 7.28 -5.60
CA ILE A 53 18.99 6.62 -4.76
C ILE A 53 18.70 5.12 -4.71
N TYR A 54 19.74 4.31 -4.95
CA TYR A 54 19.75 2.89 -4.65
C TYR A 54 20.78 2.57 -3.55
N PRO A 55 20.35 2.53 -2.28
CA PRO A 55 21.24 2.22 -1.16
C PRO A 55 21.85 0.83 -1.32
N GLN A 56 23.17 0.70 -1.10
CA GLN A 56 23.88 -0.59 -1.12
C GLN A 56 23.68 -1.40 -2.41
N GLY A 57 23.50 -0.73 -3.55
CA GLY A 57 23.16 -1.37 -4.81
C GLY A 57 24.23 -2.31 -5.39
N PHE A 58 25.49 -2.13 -5.01
CA PHE A 58 26.57 -3.02 -5.40
C PHE A 58 27.69 -3.03 -4.37
N ARG A 59 28.59 -4.01 -4.51
CA ARG A 59 29.71 -4.20 -3.60
C ARG A 59 31.02 -4.06 -4.37
N VAL A 60 31.84 -3.10 -3.94
CA VAL A 60 33.17 -2.88 -4.49
C VAL A 60 34.18 -3.71 -3.70
N ARG A 61 35.01 -4.48 -4.42
CA ARG A 61 36.11 -5.27 -3.84
C ARG A 61 37.42 -4.91 -4.54
N LYS A 62 38.54 -5.19 -3.89
CA LYS A 62 39.86 -4.94 -4.46
C LYS A 62 40.06 -5.87 -5.64
N GLY A 63 40.32 -5.29 -6.82
CA GLY A 63 40.67 -6.06 -8.01
C GLY A 63 42.07 -6.68 -7.90
N THR A 64 42.30 -7.76 -8.64
CA THR A 64 43.62 -8.40 -8.79
C THR A 64 44.52 -7.65 -9.77
N VAL A 65 43.93 -6.87 -10.68
CA VAL A 65 44.65 -6.01 -11.64
C VAL A 65 44.59 -4.58 -11.14
N VAL A 66 45.72 -4.08 -10.64
CA VAL A 66 45.88 -2.68 -10.23
C VAL A 66 46.55 -1.96 -11.40
N SER A 67 45.83 -1.09 -12.11
CA SER A 67 46.44 -0.16 -13.05
C SER A 67 47.39 0.76 -12.28
N SER A 68 48.62 0.90 -12.77
CA SER A 68 49.71 1.66 -12.15
C SER A 68 49.53 3.18 -12.21
N GLU A 69 48.44 3.67 -12.80
CA GLU A 69 48.11 5.08 -12.83
C GLU A 69 47.35 5.44 -11.55
N ASN A 70 47.94 6.35 -10.77
CA ASN A 70 47.22 7.04 -9.69
C ASN A 70 46.18 7.94 -10.35
N ALA A 71 45.01 7.39 -10.70
CA ALA A 71 43.86 8.19 -11.08
C ALA A 71 43.44 9.01 -9.85
N PHE A 72 43.87 10.27 -9.81
CA PHE A 72 43.24 11.27 -8.96
C PHE A 72 41.82 11.41 -9.48
N GLN A 73 40.85 11.00 -8.67
CA GLN A 73 39.45 11.23 -8.96
C GLN A 73 38.93 12.25 -7.96
N ASP A 74 38.38 13.34 -8.48
CA ASP A 74 37.73 14.35 -7.66
C ASP A 74 36.50 13.71 -7.00
N PHE A 75 36.46 13.80 -5.68
CA PHE A 75 35.28 13.43 -4.91
C PHE A 75 34.32 14.60 -4.90
N TYR A 76 33.05 14.31 -5.08
CA TYR A 76 31.98 15.31 -5.07
C TYR A 76 31.16 15.20 -3.79
N GLU A 77 30.59 16.31 -3.34
CA GLU A 77 29.74 16.35 -2.13
C GLU A 77 28.27 16.07 -2.46
N LEU A 78 27.50 15.56 -1.50
CA LEU A 78 26.05 15.37 -1.67
C LEU A 78 25.30 16.66 -1.98
N SER A 79 25.82 17.82 -1.56
CA SER A 79 25.23 19.12 -1.85
C SER A 79 25.21 19.46 -3.35
N GLU A 80 25.99 18.75 -4.17
CA GLU A 80 25.98 18.92 -5.63
C GLU A 80 24.82 18.21 -6.32
N ILE A 81 24.11 17.31 -5.62
CA ILE A 81 22.95 16.61 -6.19
C ILE A 81 21.80 17.60 -6.37
N ARG A 82 21.19 17.59 -7.54
CA ARG A 82 20.12 18.53 -7.86
C ARG A 82 18.83 18.13 -7.17
N HIS A 83 18.25 19.07 -6.43
CA HIS A 83 16.88 18.97 -5.97
C HIS A 83 15.98 19.69 -6.99
N VAL A 84 15.00 18.98 -7.55
CA VAL A 84 13.98 19.60 -8.40
C VAL A 84 12.73 19.83 -7.56
N ASP A 85 12.40 21.10 -7.34
CA ASP A 85 11.15 21.49 -6.69
C ASP A 85 10.00 21.35 -7.69
N GLY A 86 9.12 20.35 -7.50
CA GLY A 86 8.00 20.09 -8.40
C GLY A 86 7.06 18.99 -7.92
N ILE A 87 5.96 18.80 -8.66
CA ILE A 87 5.05 17.66 -8.47
C ILE A 87 5.69 16.46 -9.17
N ALA A 88 6.55 15.75 -8.46
CA ALA A 88 7.16 14.50 -8.91
C ALA A 88 6.80 13.36 -7.96
N PHE A 89 6.66 12.14 -8.48
CA PHE A 89 6.48 10.98 -7.62
C PHE A 89 7.84 10.47 -7.17
N PRO A 90 8.02 10.13 -5.88
CA PRO A 90 9.32 9.66 -5.40
C PRO A 90 9.66 8.35 -6.11
N PHE A 91 10.83 8.30 -6.75
CA PHE A 91 11.34 7.07 -7.31
C PHE A 91 11.64 6.07 -6.19
N ARG A 92 11.01 4.90 -6.27
CA ARG A 92 11.25 3.77 -5.35
C ARG A 92 11.64 2.57 -6.18
N ASN A 93 12.87 2.10 -6.02
CA ASN A 93 13.50 1.09 -6.90
C ASN A 93 12.77 -0.26 -6.99
N ILE A 94 11.84 -0.56 -6.07
CA ILE A 94 11.00 -1.75 -6.15
C ILE A 94 9.66 -1.45 -6.82
N LEU A 95 9.14 -0.23 -6.64
CA LEU A 95 7.78 0.12 -7.05
C LEU A 95 7.73 0.78 -8.43
N TYR A 96 8.73 1.58 -8.80
CA TYR A 96 8.71 2.38 -10.04
C TYR A 96 7.37 3.14 -10.17
N GLU A 97 6.78 3.17 -11.37
CA GLU A 97 5.47 3.78 -11.64
C GLU A 97 4.29 3.07 -10.97
N THR A 98 4.48 1.83 -10.49
CA THR A 98 3.39 1.06 -9.84
C THR A 98 2.97 1.66 -8.50
N ILE A 99 3.77 2.56 -7.92
CA ILE A 99 3.42 3.30 -6.69
C ILE A 99 2.10 4.07 -6.83
N ARG A 100 1.71 4.48 -8.04
CA ARG A 100 0.43 5.15 -8.33
C ARG A 100 -0.78 4.26 -8.02
N ASN A 101 -0.60 2.94 -7.99
CA ASN A 101 -1.66 2.01 -7.60
C ASN A 101 -2.07 2.20 -6.13
N THR A 102 -1.28 2.89 -5.30
CA THR A 102 -1.68 3.28 -3.93
C THR A 102 -2.95 4.14 -3.91
N PHE A 103 -3.19 4.96 -4.95
CA PHE A 103 -4.41 5.77 -5.08
C PHE A 103 -5.67 4.93 -5.28
N PHE A 104 -5.53 3.70 -5.75
CA PHE A 104 -6.64 2.79 -6.01
C PHE A 104 -6.70 1.74 -4.92
N HIS A 105 -5.67 0.87 -4.86
CA HIS A 105 -5.60 -0.26 -3.94
C HIS A 105 -5.60 0.19 -2.48
N VAL A 106 -4.69 1.07 -2.08
CA VAL A 106 -4.59 1.44 -0.65
C VAL A 106 -5.77 2.34 -0.27
N ALA A 107 -6.15 3.29 -1.12
CA ALA A 107 -7.27 4.19 -0.85
C ALA A 107 -8.62 3.45 -0.70
N ILE A 108 -8.89 2.42 -1.53
CA ILE A 108 -10.14 1.65 -1.42
C ILE A 108 -10.21 0.82 -0.13
N TRP A 109 -9.06 0.33 0.37
CA TRP A 109 -8.98 -0.31 1.69
C TRP A 109 -9.32 0.68 2.81
N PHE A 110 -8.77 1.90 2.80
CA PHE A 110 -9.14 2.92 3.80
C PHE A 110 -10.63 3.26 3.74
N ALA A 111 -11.19 3.45 2.55
CA ALA A 111 -12.61 3.67 2.38
C ALA A 111 -13.45 2.50 2.91
N MET A 112 -13.03 1.25 2.65
CA MET A 112 -13.67 0.05 3.21
C MET A 112 -13.69 0.07 4.74
N PHE A 113 -12.56 0.35 5.39
CA PHE A 113 -12.48 0.46 6.85
C PHE A 113 -13.44 1.52 7.39
N LEU A 114 -13.49 2.70 6.79
CA LEU A 114 -14.41 3.77 7.19
C LEU A 114 -15.87 3.33 7.08
N LEU A 115 -16.26 2.69 5.97
CA LEU A 115 -17.62 2.16 5.80
C LEU A 115 -17.96 1.12 6.87
N LEU A 116 -17.01 0.25 7.23
CA LEU A 116 -17.20 -0.77 8.27
C LEU A 116 -17.29 -0.18 9.67
N VAL A 117 -16.52 0.86 9.99
CA VAL A 117 -16.65 1.61 11.25
C VAL A 117 -18.06 2.19 11.37
N ILE A 118 -18.54 2.84 10.31
CA ILE A 118 -19.91 3.39 10.27
C ILE A 118 -20.94 2.26 10.37
N SER A 119 -20.69 1.12 9.72
CA SER A 119 -21.56 -0.06 9.82
C SER A 119 -21.64 -0.61 11.25
N CYS A 120 -20.50 -0.71 11.93
CA CYS A 120 -20.43 -1.16 13.33
C CYS A 120 -21.18 -0.22 14.26
N PHE A 121 -21.06 1.10 14.04
CA PHE A 121 -21.85 2.09 14.77
C PHE A 121 -23.36 1.82 14.64
N TYR A 122 -23.85 1.56 13.42
CA TYR A 122 -25.26 1.21 13.21
C TYR A 122 -25.64 -0.17 13.77
N SER A 123 -24.74 -1.17 13.73
CA SER A 123 -24.94 -2.47 14.40
C SER A 123 -25.13 -2.29 15.91
N ILE A 124 -24.28 -1.48 16.57
CA ILE A 124 -24.37 -1.19 18.01
C ILE A 124 -25.67 -0.47 18.32
N ARG A 125 -26.04 0.55 17.52
CA ARG A 125 -27.31 1.26 17.69
C ARG A 125 -28.51 0.34 17.56
N TYR A 126 -28.52 -0.55 16.56
CA TYR A 126 -29.58 -1.54 16.42
C TYR A 126 -29.67 -2.45 17.66
N LEU A 127 -28.54 -2.97 18.16
CA LEU A 127 -28.53 -3.82 19.36
C LEU A 127 -29.01 -3.10 20.63
N ARG A 128 -28.82 -1.77 20.71
CA ARG A 128 -29.27 -0.96 21.86
C ARG A 128 -30.73 -0.51 21.74
N LEU A 129 -31.17 -0.13 20.54
CA LEU A 129 -32.45 0.56 20.32
C LEU A 129 -33.50 -0.29 19.60
N GLY A 130 -33.13 -1.44 19.03
CA GLY A 130 -34.02 -2.32 18.28
C GLY A 130 -34.49 -1.77 16.93
N SER A 131 -33.91 -0.67 16.41
CA SER A 131 -34.41 -0.02 15.19
C SER A 131 -33.97 -0.76 13.92
N TYR A 132 -34.92 -1.41 13.20
CA TYR A 132 -34.62 -2.07 11.92
C TYR A 132 -34.03 -1.13 10.86
N ILE A 133 -34.23 0.18 10.98
CA ILE A 133 -33.59 1.15 10.08
C ILE A 133 -32.06 1.11 10.25
N ASP A 134 -31.57 0.97 11.48
CA ASP A 134 -30.14 0.89 11.76
C ASP A 134 -29.55 -0.44 11.27
N ASP A 135 -30.29 -1.56 11.38
CA ASP A 135 -29.90 -2.84 10.75
C ASP A 135 -29.81 -2.74 9.22
N LEU A 136 -30.80 -2.12 8.57
CA LEU A 136 -30.77 -1.92 7.11
C LEU A 136 -29.58 -1.05 6.69
N LYS A 137 -29.26 0.02 7.42
CA LYS A 137 -28.09 0.87 7.15
C LYS A 137 -26.79 0.10 7.33
N SER A 138 -26.64 -0.59 8.46
CA SER A 138 -25.45 -1.40 8.75
C SER A 138 -25.22 -2.46 7.66
N SER A 139 -26.24 -3.25 7.34
CA SER A 139 -26.09 -4.29 6.32
C SER A 139 -25.78 -3.73 4.94
N SER A 140 -26.27 -2.54 4.57
CA SER A 140 -25.94 -1.90 3.29
C SER A 140 -24.51 -1.39 3.24
N LEU A 141 -24.03 -0.78 4.32
CA LEU A 141 -22.63 -0.37 4.44
C LEU A 141 -21.69 -1.59 4.38
N THR A 142 -22.01 -2.66 5.12
CA THR A 142 -21.22 -3.91 5.09
C THR A 142 -21.21 -4.53 3.68
N THR A 143 -22.34 -4.55 2.97
CA THR A 143 -22.37 -5.05 1.57
C THR A 143 -21.43 -4.25 0.66
N VAL A 144 -21.43 -2.92 0.74
CA VAL A 144 -20.53 -2.09 -0.08
C VAL A 144 -19.06 -2.26 0.32
N ALA A 145 -18.78 -2.33 1.62
CA ALA A 145 -17.44 -2.60 2.12
C ALA A 145 -16.89 -3.94 1.59
N ILE A 146 -17.71 -4.98 1.47
CA ILE A 146 -17.30 -6.26 0.88
C ILE A 146 -16.90 -6.09 -0.59
N TYR A 147 -17.67 -5.34 -1.38
CA TYR A 147 -17.30 -5.05 -2.76
C TYR A 147 -15.98 -4.27 -2.85
N PHE A 148 -15.75 -3.33 -1.93
CA PHE A 148 -14.49 -2.60 -1.85
C PHE A 148 -13.33 -3.52 -1.45
N GLY A 149 -13.54 -4.47 -0.54
CA GLY A 149 -12.55 -5.48 -0.18
C GLY A 149 -12.21 -6.41 -1.35
N MET A 150 -13.21 -6.85 -2.12
CA MET A 150 -12.98 -7.62 -3.34
C MET A 150 -12.17 -6.84 -4.38
N ALA A 151 -12.53 -5.57 -4.62
CA ALA A 151 -11.77 -4.69 -5.50
C ALA A 151 -10.35 -4.43 -4.97
N GLY A 152 -10.18 -4.31 -3.65
CA GLY A 152 -8.89 -4.20 -2.98
C GLY A 152 -8.01 -5.44 -3.23
N ILE A 153 -8.54 -6.64 -3.10
CA ILE A 153 -7.81 -7.88 -3.41
C ILE A 153 -7.42 -7.95 -4.88
N ILE A 154 -8.34 -7.62 -5.80
CA ILE A 154 -8.07 -7.65 -7.26
C ILE A 154 -6.96 -6.65 -7.61
N THR A 155 -7.10 -5.40 -7.20
CA THR A 155 -6.11 -4.35 -7.47
C THR A 155 -4.77 -4.63 -6.80
N GLY A 156 -4.76 -5.26 -5.62
CA GLY A 156 -3.55 -5.69 -4.94
C GLY A 156 -2.85 -6.85 -5.64
N SER A 157 -3.61 -7.82 -6.15
CA SER A 157 -3.08 -8.95 -6.91
C SER A 157 -2.45 -8.51 -8.23
N ILE A 158 -3.09 -7.56 -8.93
CA ILE A 158 -2.51 -6.92 -10.12
C ILE A 158 -1.20 -6.20 -9.74
N TRP A 159 -1.17 -5.47 -8.63
CA TRP A 159 0.04 -4.79 -8.17
C TRP A 159 1.19 -5.76 -7.87
N ALA A 160 0.89 -6.87 -7.20
CA ALA A 160 1.84 -7.93 -6.90
C ALA A 160 2.44 -8.51 -8.18
N LYS A 161 1.65 -8.65 -9.25
CA LYS A 161 2.16 -9.14 -10.54
C LYS A 161 3.22 -8.23 -11.13
N PHE A 162 3.01 -6.92 -11.07
CA PHE A 162 3.97 -5.93 -11.59
C PHE A 162 5.16 -5.67 -10.67
N THR A 163 5.01 -5.88 -9.36
CA THR A 163 6.07 -5.60 -8.36
C THR A 163 6.94 -6.84 -8.10
N TRP A 164 6.32 -8.02 -8.02
CA TRP A 164 6.97 -9.27 -7.58
C TRP A 164 6.88 -10.40 -8.63
N GLY A 165 6.34 -10.13 -9.82
CA GLY A 165 6.25 -11.10 -10.90
C GLY A 165 5.13 -12.14 -10.78
N THR A 166 4.36 -12.15 -9.68
CA THR A 166 3.26 -13.10 -9.43
C THR A 166 2.01 -12.40 -8.88
N PHE A 167 0.83 -12.90 -9.22
CA PHE A 167 -0.46 -12.37 -8.73
C PHE A 167 -0.68 -12.60 -7.23
N TRP A 168 0.04 -13.55 -6.62
CA TRP A 168 -0.06 -13.87 -5.21
C TRP A 168 1.28 -14.37 -4.68
N THR A 169 1.66 -13.88 -3.51
CA THR A 169 2.85 -14.32 -2.75
C THR A 169 2.40 -14.90 -1.41
N SER A 170 3.26 -15.67 -0.74
CA SER A 170 3.02 -16.15 0.64
C SER A 170 3.14 -15.05 1.71
N ASP A 171 3.04 -13.78 1.31
CA ASP A 171 3.10 -12.62 2.19
C ASP A 171 1.92 -12.65 3.18
N ILE A 172 2.24 -12.35 4.45
CA ILE A 172 1.29 -12.41 5.56
C ILE A 172 0.11 -11.47 5.34
N LYS A 173 0.32 -10.26 4.82
CA LYS A 173 -0.71 -9.24 4.69
C LYS A 173 -1.67 -9.57 3.54
N LEU A 174 -1.16 -10.17 2.45
CA LEU A 174 -2.00 -10.74 1.39
C LEU A 174 -2.94 -11.81 1.96
N ASN A 175 -2.36 -12.82 2.63
CA ASN A 175 -3.12 -13.95 3.18
C ASN A 175 -4.13 -13.52 4.25
N MET A 176 -3.71 -12.67 5.19
CA MET A 176 -4.62 -12.19 6.24
C MET A 176 -5.75 -11.32 5.70
N SER A 177 -5.50 -10.51 4.67
CA SER A 177 -6.54 -9.71 4.00
C SER A 177 -7.56 -10.61 3.28
N ALA A 178 -7.12 -11.68 2.62
CA ALA A 178 -8.02 -12.66 2.02
C ALA A 178 -8.88 -13.38 3.06
N ILE A 179 -8.29 -13.81 4.18
CA ILE A 179 -9.03 -14.46 5.29
C ILE A 179 -10.06 -13.49 5.87
N ALA A 180 -9.69 -12.22 6.08
CA ALA A 180 -10.62 -11.22 6.59
C ALA A 180 -11.79 -10.97 5.63
N LEU A 181 -11.54 -10.95 4.31
CA LEU A 181 -12.60 -10.86 3.31
C LEU A 181 -13.51 -12.10 3.31
N LEU A 182 -12.95 -13.31 3.48
CA LEU A 182 -13.75 -14.54 3.61
C LEU A 182 -14.67 -14.52 4.83
N ILE A 183 -14.21 -14.00 5.97
CA ILE A 183 -15.03 -13.79 7.17
C ILE A 183 -16.21 -12.84 6.85
N TYR A 184 -15.95 -11.75 6.13
CA TYR A 184 -17.02 -10.85 5.71
C TYR A 184 -17.93 -11.42 4.61
N LEU A 185 -17.45 -12.32 3.74
CA LEU A 185 -18.32 -13.06 2.82
C LEU A 185 -19.24 -14.03 3.59
N ALA A 186 -18.74 -14.66 4.66
CA ALA A 186 -19.55 -15.47 5.55
C ALA A 186 -20.65 -14.65 6.27
N TYR A 187 -20.44 -13.36 6.55
CA TYR A 187 -21.52 -12.47 7.01
C TYR A 187 -22.70 -12.43 6.02
N LEU A 188 -22.44 -12.34 4.71
CA LEU A 188 -23.51 -12.31 3.70
C LEU A 188 -24.26 -13.64 3.65
N VAL A 189 -23.54 -14.76 3.71
CA VAL A 189 -24.13 -16.10 3.72
C VAL A 189 -25.02 -16.26 4.96
N LEU A 190 -24.49 -15.95 6.14
CA LEU A 190 -25.19 -16.02 7.42
C LEU A 190 -26.47 -15.16 7.42
N ARG A 191 -26.37 -13.90 6.99
CA ARG A 191 -27.53 -13.01 6.97
C ARG A 191 -28.63 -13.49 6.03
N ASN A 192 -28.26 -14.09 4.91
CA ASN A 192 -29.22 -14.56 3.91
C ASN A 192 -29.83 -15.92 4.26
N SER A 193 -29.19 -16.73 5.11
CA SER A 193 -29.72 -18.03 5.53
C SER A 193 -30.82 -17.94 6.59
N ILE A 194 -30.92 -16.82 7.31
CA ILE A 194 -31.92 -16.63 8.37
C ILE A 194 -33.24 -16.14 7.75
N SER A 195 -34.36 -16.79 8.06
CA SER A 195 -35.69 -16.42 7.58
C SER A 195 -36.34 -15.34 8.47
N ASP A 196 -36.32 -15.57 9.78
CA ASP A 196 -36.88 -14.67 10.80
C ASP A 196 -36.18 -13.30 10.79
N VAL A 197 -36.98 -12.23 10.77
CA VAL A 197 -36.47 -10.86 10.59
C VAL A 197 -35.69 -10.39 11.82
N ASP A 198 -36.16 -10.75 13.01
CA ASP A 198 -35.57 -10.33 14.28
C ASP A 198 -34.25 -11.05 14.53
N SER A 199 -34.24 -12.36 14.35
CA SER A 199 -33.04 -13.19 14.43
C SER A 199 -32.02 -12.75 13.38
N LYS A 200 -32.46 -12.47 12.15
CA LYS A 200 -31.58 -11.99 11.07
C LYS A 200 -30.87 -10.71 11.46
N ALA A 201 -31.61 -9.71 11.92
CA ALA A 201 -31.04 -8.41 12.27
C ALA A 201 -30.09 -8.53 13.47
N ARG A 202 -30.48 -9.26 14.51
CA ARG A 202 -29.67 -9.48 15.73
C ARG A 202 -28.39 -10.26 15.47
N ILE A 203 -28.49 -11.43 14.84
CA ILE A 203 -27.34 -12.29 14.57
C ILE A 203 -26.38 -11.59 13.60
N SER A 204 -26.90 -10.90 12.57
CA SER A 204 -26.06 -10.14 11.65
C SER A 204 -25.33 -9.01 12.37
N ALA A 205 -26.00 -8.23 13.22
CA ALA A 205 -25.36 -7.11 13.92
C ALA A 205 -24.21 -7.60 14.82
N VAL A 206 -24.40 -8.69 15.56
CA VAL A 206 -23.36 -9.30 16.39
C VAL A 206 -22.21 -9.81 15.51
N TYR A 207 -22.52 -10.53 14.43
CA TYR A 207 -21.49 -11.06 13.52
C TYR A 207 -20.69 -9.94 12.88
N ASN A 208 -21.31 -8.84 12.47
CA ASN A 208 -20.62 -7.70 11.85
C ASN A 208 -19.58 -7.09 12.81
N LEU A 209 -19.91 -6.98 14.10
CA LEU A 209 -18.98 -6.52 15.13
C LEU A 209 -17.83 -7.50 15.34
N PHE A 210 -18.13 -8.80 15.43
CA PHE A 210 -17.12 -9.85 15.51
C PHE A 210 -16.17 -9.83 14.29
N ALA A 211 -16.72 -9.80 13.08
CA ALA A 211 -15.97 -9.74 11.84
C ALA A 211 -15.08 -8.50 11.75
N PHE A 212 -15.55 -7.36 12.26
CA PHE A 212 -14.74 -6.13 12.30
C PHE A 212 -13.54 -6.27 13.23
N VAL A 213 -13.72 -6.86 14.41
CA VAL A 213 -12.61 -7.14 15.33
C VAL A 213 -11.61 -8.11 14.68
N CYS A 214 -12.09 -9.18 14.05
CA CYS A 214 -11.22 -10.10 13.31
C CYS A 214 -10.45 -9.39 12.19
N LEU A 215 -11.12 -8.53 11.40
CA LEU A 215 -10.49 -7.74 10.35
C LEU A 215 -9.38 -6.84 10.91
N MET A 216 -9.62 -6.15 12.03
CA MET A 216 -8.60 -5.33 12.68
C MET A 216 -7.39 -6.16 13.12
N ILE A 217 -7.62 -7.33 13.72
CA ILE A 217 -6.53 -8.23 14.13
C ILE A 217 -5.74 -8.72 12.91
N LEU A 218 -6.45 -9.24 11.89
CA LEU A 218 -5.85 -9.85 10.71
C LEU A 218 -5.11 -8.85 9.83
N VAL A 219 -5.66 -7.66 9.60
CA VAL A 219 -5.11 -6.70 8.64
C VAL A 219 -4.26 -5.62 9.31
N MET A 220 -4.57 -5.26 10.56
CA MET A 220 -3.85 -4.19 11.27
C MET A 220 -2.85 -4.69 12.30
N VAL A 221 -3.13 -5.77 13.02
CA VAL A 221 -2.25 -6.23 14.11
C VAL A 221 -1.21 -7.23 13.60
N ILE A 222 -1.64 -8.39 13.11
CA ILE A 222 -0.76 -9.51 12.74
C ILE A 222 0.34 -9.09 11.74
N PRO A 223 0.05 -8.36 10.64
CA PRO A 223 1.06 -8.03 9.66
C PRO A 223 2.17 -7.09 10.17
N ARG A 224 1.96 -6.43 11.31
CA ARG A 224 2.98 -5.56 11.95
C ARG A 224 3.88 -6.33 12.93
N LEU A 225 3.57 -7.59 13.21
CA LEU A 225 4.36 -8.46 14.10
C LEU A 225 5.35 -9.34 13.31
N THR A 226 5.38 -9.20 11.99
CA THR A 226 6.12 -10.07 11.07
C THR A 226 6.64 -9.26 9.89
N ASP A 227 7.74 -9.71 9.29
CA ASP A 227 8.22 -9.11 8.04
C ASP A 227 7.22 -9.32 6.89
N SER A 228 7.19 -8.36 5.96
CA SER A 228 6.26 -8.37 4.84
C SER A 228 6.85 -7.64 3.65
N LEU A 229 6.48 -8.09 2.45
CA LEU A 229 6.84 -7.46 1.18
C LEU A 229 6.12 -6.12 0.96
N HIS A 230 5.08 -5.81 1.74
CA HIS A 230 4.33 -4.58 1.55
C HIS A 230 5.13 -3.34 1.92
N PRO A 231 5.12 -2.29 1.07
CA PRO A 231 5.72 -1.01 1.41
C PRO A 231 5.19 -0.45 2.75
N GLY A 232 6.09 0.05 3.59
CA GLY A 232 5.75 0.59 4.92
C GLY A 232 5.48 -0.46 5.99
N ASN A 233 6.06 -1.67 5.88
CA ASN A 233 6.10 -2.66 6.96
C ASN A 233 7.53 -2.76 7.50
N GLY A 234 7.78 -2.16 8.67
CA GLY A 234 9.12 -2.01 9.26
C GLY A 234 9.20 -0.94 10.37
N GLY A 235 8.10 -0.68 11.07
CA GLY A 235 8.02 0.36 12.11
C GLY A 235 7.61 1.75 11.61
N ASN A 236 7.78 2.05 10.33
CA ASN A 236 7.21 3.23 9.70
C ASN A 236 5.89 2.84 8.99
N PRO A 237 4.71 3.29 9.45
CA PRO A 237 3.45 3.02 8.77
C PRO A 237 3.57 3.41 7.29
N ALA A 238 2.78 2.78 6.40
CA ALA A 238 2.66 3.18 4.99
C ALA A 238 2.30 4.67 4.73
N LEU A 239 2.14 5.48 5.80
CA LEU A 239 1.86 6.92 5.81
C LEU A 239 2.81 7.73 6.72
N GLY A 240 3.89 7.15 7.24
CA GLY A 240 4.75 7.82 8.23
C GLY A 240 5.98 8.51 7.63
N GLY A 241 6.24 9.72 8.12
CA GLY A 241 7.52 10.45 8.08
C GLY A 241 8.11 10.72 6.70
N GLU A 242 8.92 9.77 6.23
CA GLU A 242 9.89 9.92 5.13
C GLU A 242 9.50 9.13 3.86
N ASP A 243 8.48 8.26 3.92
CA ASP A 243 8.14 7.35 2.82
C ASP A 243 7.03 7.82 1.89
N LEU A 244 6.25 8.81 2.33
CA LEU A 244 5.16 9.38 1.56
C LEU A 244 5.46 10.86 1.28
N ASP A 245 6.03 11.11 0.11
CA ASP A 245 6.32 12.46 -0.37
C ASP A 245 5.07 13.36 -0.33
N ASN A 246 5.26 14.66 -0.14
CA ASN A 246 4.18 15.65 -0.05
C ASN A 246 3.32 15.65 -1.32
N THR A 247 3.92 15.35 -2.47
CA THR A 247 3.20 15.20 -3.75
C THR A 247 2.27 14.00 -3.75
N LEU A 248 2.71 12.87 -3.21
CA LEU A 248 1.92 11.63 -3.16
C LEU A 248 0.70 11.80 -2.23
N ARG A 249 0.86 12.54 -1.13
CA ARG A 249 -0.22 12.92 -0.20
C ARG A 249 -1.32 13.74 -0.86
N MET A 250 -0.96 14.65 -1.77
CA MET A 250 -1.89 15.54 -2.46
C MET A 250 -2.93 14.76 -3.28
N VAL A 251 -2.58 13.60 -3.83
CA VAL A 251 -3.51 12.75 -4.59
C VAL A 251 -4.14 11.67 -3.72
N PHE A 252 -3.35 11.09 -2.81
CA PHE A 252 -3.77 9.94 -2.01
C PHE A 252 -4.92 10.25 -1.04
N TYR A 253 -4.88 11.36 -0.30
CA TYR A 253 -5.97 11.69 0.64
C TYR A 253 -7.28 12.06 -0.05
N PRO A 254 -7.30 12.89 -1.13
CA PRO A 254 -8.52 13.09 -1.90
C PRO A 254 -9.09 11.81 -2.49
N ALA A 255 -8.24 10.85 -2.90
CA ALA A 255 -8.71 9.55 -3.36
C ALA A 255 -9.46 8.78 -2.24
N ILE A 256 -8.94 8.75 -1.01
CA ILE A 256 -9.65 8.13 0.14
C ILE A 256 -11.01 8.79 0.34
N ILE A 257 -11.07 10.12 0.31
CA ILE A 257 -12.33 10.87 0.48
C ILE A 257 -13.30 10.51 -0.64
N ALA A 258 -12.85 10.52 -1.90
CA ALA A 258 -13.66 10.20 -3.06
C ALA A 258 -14.24 8.78 -2.99
N TYR A 259 -13.42 7.77 -2.69
CA TYR A 259 -13.90 6.39 -2.51
C TYR A 259 -14.84 6.25 -1.33
N THR A 260 -14.61 6.97 -0.23
CA THR A 260 -15.51 6.95 0.93
C THR A 260 -16.87 7.54 0.59
N LEU A 261 -16.91 8.69 -0.08
CA LEU A 261 -18.15 9.33 -0.54
C LEU A 261 -18.90 8.45 -1.56
N LEU A 262 -18.16 7.85 -2.51
CA LEU A 262 -18.72 6.89 -3.46
C LEU A 262 -19.33 5.69 -2.73
N GLY A 263 -18.63 5.13 -1.75
CA GLY A 263 -19.10 4.01 -0.95
C GLY A 263 -20.34 4.36 -0.12
N ILE A 264 -20.38 5.54 0.48
CA ILE A 264 -21.57 6.04 1.20
C ILE A 264 -22.75 6.19 0.24
N TRP A 265 -22.53 6.77 -0.95
CA TRP A 265 -23.58 6.90 -1.97
C TRP A 265 -24.12 5.53 -2.41
N MET A 266 -23.24 4.57 -2.71
CA MET A 266 -23.63 3.19 -3.02
C MET A 266 -24.43 2.55 -1.87
N ALA A 267 -23.98 2.74 -0.62
CA ALA A 267 -24.66 2.17 0.54
C ALA A 267 -26.05 2.79 0.75
N GLN A 268 -26.23 4.07 0.44
CA GLN A 268 -27.54 4.73 0.45
C GLN A 268 -28.48 4.13 -0.61
N LEU A 269 -27.98 3.82 -1.82
CA LEU A 269 -28.78 3.13 -2.84
C LEU A 269 -29.21 1.74 -2.37
N PHE A 270 -28.29 0.94 -1.83
CA PHE A 270 -28.62 -0.37 -1.25
C PHE A 270 -29.63 -0.27 -0.11
N TYR A 271 -29.49 0.72 0.77
CA TYR A 271 -30.45 0.97 1.85
C TYR A 271 -31.84 1.29 1.31
N ARG A 272 -31.96 2.19 0.33
CA ARG A 272 -33.25 2.55 -0.30
C ARG A 272 -33.89 1.34 -0.97
N TYR A 273 -33.09 0.53 -1.68
CA TYR A 273 -33.54 -0.71 -2.29
C TYR A 273 -34.07 -1.70 -1.24
N LYS A 274 -33.30 -2.00 -0.19
CA LYS A 274 -33.72 -2.94 0.87
C LYS A 274 -34.98 -2.44 1.60
N ARG A 275 -35.07 -1.14 1.89
CA ARG A 275 -36.25 -0.52 2.51
C ARG A 275 -37.49 -0.67 1.63
N LEU A 276 -37.37 -0.46 0.32
CA LEU A 276 -38.48 -0.64 -0.61
C LEU A 276 -38.91 -2.12 -0.67
N LYS A 277 -37.96 -3.04 -0.78
CA LYS A 277 -38.22 -4.49 -0.79
C LYS A 277 -38.96 -4.95 0.48
N MET A 278 -38.55 -4.44 1.64
CA MET A 278 -39.22 -4.73 2.91
C MET A 278 -40.67 -4.20 2.93
N LYS A 279 -40.90 -2.98 2.43
CA LYS A 279 -42.27 -2.42 2.34
C LYS A 279 -43.18 -3.21 1.41
N ILE A 280 -42.66 -3.74 0.31
CA ILE A 280 -43.44 -4.57 -0.63
C ILE A 280 -43.85 -5.87 0.06
N LYS A 281 -42.89 -6.55 0.72
CA LYS A 281 -43.15 -7.82 1.42
C LYS A 281 -44.15 -7.70 2.58
N LEU A 282 -44.30 -6.51 3.17
CA LEU A 282 -45.28 -6.25 4.23
C LEU A 282 -46.69 -5.92 3.69
N LYS A 283 -46.83 -5.69 2.38
CA LYS A 283 -48.12 -5.45 1.72
C LYS A 283 -48.73 -6.70 1.11
N GLU A 284 -47.92 -7.73 0.88
CA GLU A 284 -48.31 -9.08 0.46
C GLU A 284 -48.70 -9.91 1.68
#